data_AF-A0AAW0VV73-F1
#
_entry.id   AF-A0AAW0VV73-F1
#
_cell.length_a   1.000
_cell.length_b   1.000
_cell.length_c   1.000
_cell.angle_alpha   90.00
_cell.angle_beta   90.00
_cell.angle_gamma   90.00
#
_symmetry.space_group_name_H-M   'P 1'
#
loop_
_entity.id
_entity.type
_entity.pdbx_description
1 polymer ?
#
loop_
_entity_poly.entity_id
_entity_poly.type
_entity_poly.pdbx_seq_one_letter_code
_entity_poly.pdbx_strand_id
1 'polypeptide(L)'
;MRAGMFLGRSLVVEPGGAGHLDGQHLYAGATVTLNSHVFRLTHADEFTHNYMEEHADEFPQANYNVALDEARRCLGHHQLTDLLHQMTPRDPEKTGFAPTSVVVSALLTALKGSKLSLQQVTTLARRHRRLQANPLTRQHLSHLAALHFKRHNFD
;
A
#
# COMPACT_ATOMS: atom_id res chain seq x y z
N MET A 1 17.46 14.56 -24.03
CA MET A 1 16.23 13.79 -24.35
C MET A 1 15.09 14.77 -24.58
N ARG A 2 14.35 14.65 -25.70
CA ARG A 2 13.09 15.40 -25.87
C ARG A 2 11.97 14.56 -25.26
N ALA A 3 11.39 15.03 -24.16
CA ALA A 3 10.19 14.43 -23.59
C ALA A 3 8.99 14.85 -24.45
N GLY A 4 8.10 13.90 -24.73
CA GLY A 4 6.87 14.10 -25.50
C GLY A 4 5.78 13.15 -25.04
N MET A 5 4.57 13.35 -25.53
CA MET A 5 3.45 12.46 -25.25
C MET A 5 3.66 11.12 -25.96
N PHE A 6 3.77 10.03 -25.20
CA PHE A 6 3.91 8.68 -25.76
C PHE A 6 2.59 8.21 -26.41
N LEU A 7 1.47 8.44 -25.72
CA LEU A 7 0.14 8.04 -26.15
C LEU A 7 -0.87 9.16 -25.86
N GLY A 8 -1.66 9.52 -26.87
CA GLY A 8 -2.80 10.43 -26.71
C GLY A 8 -3.96 9.76 -25.97
N ARG A 9 -4.81 10.55 -25.32
CA ARG A 9 -6.00 10.04 -24.63
C ARG A 9 -6.90 9.29 -25.62
N SER A 10 -7.05 7.99 -25.39
CA SER A 10 -7.84 7.09 -26.22
C SER A 10 -8.17 5.84 -25.41
N LEU A 11 -9.20 5.11 -25.84
CA LEU A 11 -9.51 3.80 -25.28
C LEU A 11 -8.45 2.80 -25.74
N VAL A 12 -7.94 2.00 -24.80
CA VAL A 12 -6.97 0.95 -25.09
C VAL A 12 -7.67 -0.40 -24.96
N VAL A 13 -7.55 -1.22 -26.01
CA VAL A 13 -8.14 -2.56 -26.05
C VAL A 13 -7.26 -3.52 -25.23
N GLU A 14 -7.89 -4.39 -24.44
CA GLU A 14 -7.20 -5.41 -23.67
C GLU A 14 -6.47 -6.40 -24.60
N PRO A 15 -5.27 -6.90 -24.23
CA PRO A 15 -4.62 -7.99 -24.94
C PRO A 15 -5.52 -9.25 -24.95
N GLY A 16 -6.19 -9.50 -26.08
CA GLY A 16 -7.17 -10.57 -26.24
C GLY A 16 -8.51 -10.11 -26.82
N GLY A 17 -8.76 -8.80 -26.91
CA GLY A 17 -9.95 -8.24 -27.56
C GLY A 17 -11.25 -8.40 -26.78
N ALA A 18 -11.18 -8.80 -25.51
CA ALA A 18 -12.36 -9.01 -24.65
C ALA A 18 -13.01 -7.71 -24.17
N GLY A 19 -12.31 -6.58 -24.26
CA GLY A 19 -12.83 -5.29 -23.81
C GLY A 19 -11.77 -4.18 -23.84
N HIS A 20 -11.96 -3.20 -22.97
CA HIS A 20 -11.05 -2.06 -22.82
C HIS A 20 -10.35 -2.13 -21.47
N LEU A 21 -9.12 -1.63 -21.43
CA LEU A 21 -8.38 -1.45 -20.19
C LEU A 21 -9.09 -0.44 -19.29
N ASP A 22 -9.60 -0.92 -18.16
CA ASP A 22 -10.17 -0.13 -17.08
C ASP A 22 -9.20 0.05 -15.89
N GLY A 23 -9.70 0.65 -14.80
CA GLY A 23 -8.93 0.86 -13.57
C GLY A 23 -8.53 -0.42 -12.85
N GLN A 24 -9.26 -1.52 -12.99
CA GLN A 24 -9.00 -2.78 -12.28
C GLN A 24 -7.72 -3.45 -12.77
N HIS A 25 -7.33 -3.19 -14.03
CA HIS A 25 -6.07 -3.65 -14.60
C HIS A 25 -4.87 -2.75 -14.23
N LEU A 26 -5.11 -1.58 -13.62
CA LEU A 26 -4.10 -0.58 -13.31
C LEU A 26 -3.74 -0.60 -11.82
N TYR A 27 -2.80 -1.48 -11.44
CA TYR A 27 -2.29 -1.56 -10.08
C TYR A 27 -0.77 -1.73 -10.05
N ALA A 28 -0.12 -1.38 -8.93
CA ALA A 28 1.33 -1.51 -8.81
C ALA A 28 1.76 -2.98 -8.98
N GLY A 29 2.75 -3.21 -9.85
CA GLY A 29 3.22 -4.52 -10.27
C GLY A 29 2.49 -5.09 -11.49
N ALA A 30 1.36 -4.53 -11.90
CA ALA A 30 0.67 -4.97 -13.11
C ALA A 30 1.50 -4.71 -14.37
N THR A 31 1.31 -5.57 -15.36
CA THR A 31 1.89 -5.41 -16.69
C THR A 31 0.76 -5.18 -17.68
N VAL A 32 0.82 -4.07 -18.40
CA VAL A 32 -0.20 -3.64 -19.36
C VAL A 32 0.41 -3.48 -20.74
N THR A 33 -0.34 -3.84 -21.78
CA THR A 33 0.10 -3.69 -23.16
C THR A 33 -0.62 -2.50 -23.80
N LEU A 34 0.12 -1.48 -24.23
CA LEU A 34 -0.40 -0.31 -24.91
C LEU A 34 0.29 -0.20 -26.28
N ASN A 35 -0.46 -0.21 -27.38
CA ASN A 35 0.07 -0.14 -28.76
C ASN A 35 1.25 -1.09 -29.03
N SER A 36 1.11 -2.37 -28.67
CA SER A 36 2.15 -3.41 -28.81
C SER A 36 3.41 -3.21 -27.95
N HIS A 37 3.42 -2.22 -27.06
CA HIS A 37 4.47 -2.03 -26.07
C HIS A 37 3.99 -2.49 -24.70
N VAL A 38 4.86 -3.21 -23.98
CA VAL A 38 4.58 -3.76 -22.66
C VAL A 38 5.15 -2.84 -21.58
N PHE A 39 4.29 -2.40 -20.66
CA PHE A 39 4.65 -1.52 -19.55
C PHE A 39 4.41 -2.23 -18.24
N ARG A 40 5.36 -2.10 -17.30
CA ARG A 40 5.18 -2.51 -15.91
C ARG A 40 4.90 -1.28 -15.06
N LEU A 41 3.73 -1.25 -14.41
CA LEU A 41 3.40 -0.22 -13.44
C LEU A 41 4.26 -0.46 -12.19
N THR A 42 5.19 0.43 -11.89
CA THR A 42 6.14 0.20 -10.80
C THR A 42 5.61 0.67 -9.46
N HIS A 43 4.98 1.85 -9.43
CA HIS A 43 4.43 2.48 -8.24
C HIS A 43 3.21 3.33 -8.63
N ALA A 44 2.39 3.67 -7.64
CA ALA A 44 1.35 4.68 -7.77
C ALA A 44 1.64 5.83 -6.78
N ASP A 45 1.04 6.99 -7.03
CA ASP A 45 1.14 8.11 -6.09
C ASP A 45 0.26 7.89 -4.85
N GLU A 46 0.43 8.74 -3.84
CA GLU A 46 -0.31 8.59 -2.59
C GLU A 46 -1.82 8.74 -2.77
N PHE A 47 -2.24 9.66 -3.64
CA PHE A 47 -3.64 9.90 -3.95
C PHE A 47 -4.29 8.64 -4.56
N THR A 48 -3.66 8.04 -5.56
CA THR A 48 -4.14 6.84 -6.25
C THR A 48 -4.26 5.67 -5.27
N HIS A 49 -3.26 5.47 -4.41
CA HIS A 49 -3.35 4.44 -3.38
C HIS A 49 -4.52 4.69 -2.42
N ASN A 50 -4.74 5.93 -1.97
CA ASN A 50 -5.86 6.27 -1.09
C ASN A 50 -7.20 5.98 -1.76
N TYR A 51 -7.33 6.44 -3.01
CA TYR A 51 -8.54 6.24 -3.79
C TYR A 51 -8.87 4.76 -3.96
N MET A 52 -7.90 3.93 -4.35
CA MET A 52 -8.11 2.48 -4.50
C MET A 52 -8.43 1.78 -3.16
N GLU A 53 -7.80 2.21 -2.06
CA GLU A 53 -8.08 1.67 -0.72
C GLU A 53 -9.49 2.03 -0.22
N GLU A 54 -9.99 3.22 -0.56
CA GLU A 54 -11.35 3.69 -0.23
C GLU A 54 -12.42 2.98 -1.08
N HIS A 55 -12.09 2.64 -2.33
CA HIS A 55 -12.97 1.93 -3.27
C HIS A 55 -12.58 0.45 -3.40
N ALA A 56 -12.27 -0.20 -2.28
CA ALA A 56 -11.75 -1.56 -2.26
C ALA A 56 -12.69 -2.63 -2.87
N ASP A 57 -13.98 -2.32 -3.02
CA ASP A 57 -14.96 -3.15 -3.72
C ASP A 57 -14.73 -3.17 -5.24
N GLU A 58 -14.27 -2.05 -5.81
CA GLU A 58 -13.90 -1.92 -7.21
C GLU A 58 -12.45 -2.34 -7.47
N PHE A 59 -11.58 -2.23 -6.47
CA PHE A 59 -10.16 -2.55 -6.56
C PHE A 59 -9.76 -3.67 -5.57
N PRO A 60 -9.98 -4.95 -5.91
CA PRO A 60 -9.64 -6.08 -5.05
C PRO A 60 -8.16 -6.12 -4.63
N GLN A 61 -7.26 -5.60 -5.47
CA GLN A 61 -5.83 -5.51 -5.20
C GLN A 61 -5.47 -4.53 -4.08
N ALA A 62 -6.36 -3.57 -3.78
CA ALA A 62 -6.20 -2.60 -2.71
C ALA A 62 -7.06 -2.94 -1.47
N ASN A 63 -7.73 -4.10 -1.47
CA ASN A 63 -8.51 -4.55 -0.34
C ASN A 63 -7.60 -5.13 0.76
N TYR A 64 -7.52 -4.44 1.89
CA TYR A 64 -6.67 -4.83 3.01
C TYR A 64 -7.00 -6.21 3.57
N ASN A 65 -8.28 -6.55 3.72
CA ASN A 65 -8.69 -7.81 4.35
C ASN A 65 -8.32 -8.99 3.46
N VAL A 66 -8.56 -8.87 2.15
CA VAL A 66 -8.19 -9.89 1.16
C VAL A 66 -6.68 -10.10 1.13
N ALA A 67 -5.91 -9.01 1.11
CA ALA A 67 -4.45 -9.09 1.14
C ALA A 67 -3.94 -9.72 2.45
N LEU A 68 -4.57 -9.40 3.59
CA LEU A 68 -4.18 -9.90 4.90
C LEU A 68 -4.45 -11.39 5.04
N ASP A 69 -5.60 -11.86 4.56
CA ASP A 69 -5.96 -13.27 4.62
C ASP A 69 -5.02 -14.11 3.74
N GLU A 70 -4.68 -13.63 2.55
CA GLU A 70 -3.70 -14.31 1.69
C GLU A 70 -2.30 -14.28 2.30
N ALA A 71 -1.88 -13.16 2.88
CA ALA A 71 -0.61 -13.08 3.59
C ALA A 71 -0.56 -14.08 4.76
N ARG A 72 -1.62 -14.19 5.56
CA ARG A 72 -1.71 -15.14 6.68
C ARG A 72 -1.61 -16.60 6.24
N ARG A 73 -2.16 -16.95 5.07
CA ARG A 73 -2.02 -18.31 4.50
C ARG A 73 -0.59 -18.64 4.14
N CYS A 74 0.18 -17.65 3.69
CA CYS A 74 1.57 -17.84 3.28
C CYS A 74 2.59 -17.64 4.41
N LEU A 75 2.24 -16.86 5.44
CA LEU A 75 3.11 -16.57 6.58
C LEU A 75 3.10 -17.72 7.59
N GLY A 76 3.99 -18.68 7.39
CA GLY A 76 4.35 -19.65 8.40
C GLY A 76 5.38 -19.09 9.40
N HIS A 77 5.74 -19.92 10.40
CA HIS A 77 6.75 -19.57 11.39
C HIS A 77 8.10 -19.18 10.77
N HIS A 78 8.53 -19.87 9.71
CA HIS A 78 9.78 -19.56 9.02
C HIS A 78 9.75 -18.17 8.38
N GLN A 79 8.72 -17.85 7.60
CA GLN A 79 8.59 -16.56 6.91
C GLN A 79 8.49 -15.39 7.89
N LEU A 80 7.80 -15.58 9.01
CA LEU A 80 7.73 -14.60 10.09
C LEU A 80 9.10 -14.39 10.76
N THR A 81 9.83 -15.48 10.99
CA THR A 81 11.18 -15.42 11.58
C THR A 81 12.16 -14.70 10.64
N ASP A 82 12.11 -15.00 9.34
CA ASP A 82 12.88 -14.29 8.31
C ASP A 82 12.54 -12.81 8.25
N LEU A 83 11.25 -12.48 8.28
CA LEU A 83 10.79 -11.09 8.29
C LEU A 83 11.34 -10.34 9.51
N LEU A 84 11.27 -10.95 10.69
CA LEU A 84 11.82 -10.39 11.93
C LEU A 84 13.33 -10.22 11.83
N HIS A 85 14.07 -11.21 11.31
CA HIS A 85 15.52 -11.10 11.11
C HIS A 85 15.90 -9.99 10.13
N GLN A 86 15.09 -9.72 9.10
CA GLN A 86 15.32 -8.63 8.16
C GLN A 86 15.00 -7.25 8.75
N MET A 87 14.00 -7.19 9.65
CA MET A 87 13.54 -5.93 10.25
C MET A 87 14.35 -5.52 11.48
N THR A 88 14.77 -6.47 12.32
CA THR A 88 15.55 -6.22 13.54
C THR A 88 16.79 -5.35 13.34
N PRO A 89 17.67 -5.58 12.33
CA PRO A 89 18.83 -4.73 12.10
C PRO A 89 18.46 -3.36 11.51
N ARG A 90 17.25 -3.21 10.96
CA ARG A 90 16.75 -1.96 10.37
C ARG A 90 16.05 -1.06 11.40
N ASP A 91 15.75 -1.60 12.57
CA ASP A 91 15.19 -0.88 13.72
C ASP A 91 15.95 -1.26 15.02
N PRO A 92 17.24 -0.89 15.13
CA PRO A 92 18.07 -1.25 16.28
C PRO A 92 17.56 -0.63 17.59
N GLU A 93 16.88 0.51 17.50
CA GLU A 93 16.26 1.21 18.62
C GLU A 93 14.89 0.63 19.02
N LYS A 94 14.38 -0.37 18.27
CA LYS A 94 13.07 -1.00 18.48
C LYS A 94 11.94 0.03 18.55
N THR A 95 12.04 1.08 17.74
CA THR A 95 11.06 2.15 17.65
C THR A 95 9.71 1.64 17.13
N GLY A 96 9.71 0.52 16.42
CA GLY A 96 8.56 -0.01 15.70
C GLY A 96 8.30 0.71 14.37
N PHE A 97 9.14 1.67 13.98
CA PHE A 97 8.95 2.47 12.78
C PHE A 97 9.98 2.13 11.69
N ALA A 98 9.48 1.91 10.49
CA ALA A 98 10.30 1.78 9.29
C ALA A 98 9.63 2.48 8.10
N PRO A 99 10.41 3.00 7.14
CA PRO A 99 9.86 3.53 5.90
C PRO A 99 9.03 2.48 5.16
N THR A 100 7.93 2.90 4.53
CA THR A 100 7.03 1.98 3.82
C THR A 100 7.75 1.16 2.75
N SER A 101 8.72 1.75 2.04
CA SER A 101 9.54 1.03 1.05
C SER A 101 10.34 -0.12 1.66
N VAL A 102 10.88 0.07 2.87
CA VAL A 102 11.64 -0.94 3.60
C VAL A 102 10.73 -2.08 4.02
N VAL A 103 9.56 -1.77 4.57
CA VAL A 103 8.56 -2.76 4.98
C VAL A 103 8.06 -3.56 3.77
N VAL A 104 7.75 -2.89 2.66
CA VAL A 104 7.34 -3.55 1.41
C VAL A 104 8.43 -4.49 0.92
N SER A 105 9.71 -4.07 0.90
CA SER A 105 10.81 -4.95 0.46
C SER A 105 10.97 -6.20 1.33
N ALA A 106 10.81 -6.06 2.66
CA ALA A 106 10.93 -7.16 3.59
C ALA A 106 9.75 -8.13 3.45
N LEU A 107 8.53 -7.60 3.33
CA LEU A 107 7.32 -8.39 3.09
C LEU A 107 7.39 -9.14 1.76
N LEU A 108 7.82 -8.49 0.67
CA LEU A 108 8.00 -9.16 -0.63
C LEU A 108 9.01 -10.31 -0.55
N THR A 109 10.05 -10.16 0.28
CA THR A 109 11.05 -11.21 0.48
C THR A 109 10.49 -12.38 1.30
N ALA A 110 9.80 -12.08 2.40
CA ALA A 110 9.17 -13.10 3.26
C ALA A 110 8.02 -13.84 2.58
N LEU A 111 7.28 -13.14 1.72
CA LEU A 111 6.13 -13.66 0.97
C LEU A 111 6.52 -14.12 -0.45
N LYS A 112 7.81 -14.33 -0.70
CA LYS A 112 8.31 -14.78 -2.01
C LYS A 112 7.69 -16.14 -2.35
N GLY A 113 6.93 -16.20 -3.44
CA GLY A 113 6.17 -17.38 -3.86
C GLY A 113 4.68 -17.35 -3.52
N SER A 114 4.21 -16.32 -2.81
CA SER A 114 2.77 -16.05 -2.67
C SER A 114 2.16 -15.50 -3.97
N LYS A 115 0.83 -15.55 -4.06
CA LYS A 115 0.07 -14.95 -5.17
C LYS A 115 -0.17 -13.44 -4.98
N LEU A 116 0.41 -12.84 -3.94
CA LEU A 116 0.19 -11.44 -3.61
C LEU A 116 0.86 -10.53 -4.64
N SER A 117 0.11 -9.54 -5.13
CA SER A 117 0.63 -8.50 -5.99
C SER A 117 1.42 -7.46 -5.19
N LEU A 118 2.26 -6.68 -5.89
CA LEU A 118 2.97 -5.55 -5.29
C LEU A 118 1.99 -4.54 -4.67
N GLN A 119 0.85 -4.30 -5.32
CA GLN A 119 -0.22 -3.45 -4.78
C GLN A 119 -0.73 -3.98 -3.43
N GLN A 120 -1.05 -5.28 -3.34
CA GLN A 120 -1.57 -5.88 -2.10
C GLN A 120 -0.56 -5.78 -0.95
N VAL A 121 0.72 -6.06 -1.21
CA VAL A 121 1.78 -5.92 -0.20
C VAL A 121 1.96 -4.46 0.22
N THR A 122 1.84 -3.53 -0.73
CA THR A 122 1.90 -2.09 -0.46
C THR A 122 0.73 -1.65 0.40
N THR A 123 -0.49 -2.10 0.12
CA THR A 123 -1.69 -1.85 0.92
C THR A 123 -1.52 -2.38 2.35
N LEU A 124 -0.96 -3.58 2.54
CA LEU A 124 -0.65 -4.11 3.87
C LEU A 124 0.31 -3.20 4.63
N ALA A 125 1.43 -2.84 4.02
CA ALA A 125 2.42 -1.98 4.64
C ALA A 125 1.86 -0.59 4.97
N ARG A 126 1.05 0.00 4.08
CA ARG A 126 0.40 1.30 4.28
C ARG A 126 -0.63 1.28 5.41
N ARG A 127 -1.49 0.25 5.46
CA ARG A 127 -2.53 0.16 6.50
C ARG A 127 -1.92 -0.07 7.87
N HIS A 128 -0.89 -0.91 8.00
CA HIS A 128 -0.18 -1.10 9.26
C HIS A 128 0.50 0.20 9.73
N ARG A 129 1.05 1.01 8.82
CA ARG A 129 1.55 2.36 9.15
C ARG A 129 0.44 3.31 9.61
N ARG A 130 -0.72 3.32 8.95
CA ARG A 130 -1.88 4.15 9.33
C ARG A 130 -2.43 3.81 10.71
N LEU A 131 -2.51 2.53 11.06
CA LEU A 131 -2.97 2.08 12.37
C LEU A 131 -2.02 2.45 13.52
N GLN A 132 -0.73 2.62 13.24
CA GLN A 132 0.28 3.01 14.24
C GLN A 132 0.46 4.53 14.37
N ALA A 133 -0.20 5.34 13.54
CA ALA A 133 -0.25 6.78 13.70
C ALA A 133 -1.29 7.18 14.77
N ASN A 134 -1.03 6.84 16.02
CA ASN A 134 -1.55 7.65 17.13
C ASN A 134 -0.53 7.78 18.26
N PRO A 135 0.58 8.50 18.06
CA PRO A 135 1.10 9.23 19.19
C PRO A 135 0.06 10.30 19.49
N LEU A 136 -0.67 10.16 20.60
CA LEU A 136 -1.38 11.28 21.21
C LEU A 136 -0.34 12.37 21.48
N THR A 137 -0.13 13.26 20.51
CA THR A 137 0.87 14.32 20.61
C THR A 137 0.49 15.20 21.80
N ARG A 138 1.48 15.68 22.56
CA ARG A 138 1.23 16.58 23.70
C ARG A 138 0.28 17.73 23.35
N GLN A 139 0.39 18.26 22.14
CA GLN A 139 -0.48 19.31 21.60
C GLN A 139 -1.93 18.87 21.38
N HIS A 140 -2.14 17.62 20.97
CA HIS A 140 -3.46 17.04 20.78
C HIS A 140 -4.13 16.76 22.13
N LEU A 141 -3.36 16.26 23.09
CA LEU A 141 -3.81 16.09 24.48
C LEU A 141 -4.10 17.43 25.16
N SER A 142 -3.26 18.46 24.96
CA SER A 142 -3.51 19.79 25.51
C SER A 142 -4.72 20.45 24.87
N HIS A 143 -4.96 20.23 23.57
CA HIS A 143 -6.13 20.74 22.88
C HIS A 143 -7.42 20.06 23.34
N LEU A 144 -7.42 18.73 23.48
CA LEU A 144 -8.55 17.97 24.02
C LEU A 144 -8.83 18.35 25.49
N ALA A 145 -7.79 18.54 26.29
CA ALA A 145 -7.92 19.02 27.66
C ALA A 145 -8.52 20.43 27.69
N ALA A 146 -8.02 21.37 26.87
CA ALA A 146 -8.55 22.73 26.78
C ALA A 146 -10.02 22.75 26.32
N LEU A 147 -10.40 21.90 25.36
CA LEU A 147 -11.79 21.75 24.92
C LEU A 147 -12.66 21.18 26.04
N HIS A 148 -12.17 20.20 26.80
CA HIS A 148 -12.87 19.63 27.94
C HIS A 148 -13.07 20.66 29.05
N PHE A 149 -12.04 21.44 29.40
CA PHE A 149 -12.14 22.49 30.41
C PHE A 149 -13.06 23.64 29.98
N LYS A 150 -13.02 24.07 28.72
CA LYS A 150 -13.97 25.04 28.16
C LYS A 150 -15.41 24.56 28.17
N ARG A 151 -15.64 23.26 27.94
CA ARG A 151 -16.99 22.67 27.95
C ARG A 151 -17.56 22.54 29.37
N HIS A 152 -16.69 22.52 30.38
CA HIS A 152 -17.06 22.37 31.78
C HIS A 152 -16.86 23.64 32.63
N ASN A 153 -16.68 24.81 31.99
CA ASN A 153 -16.60 26.16 32.61
C ASN A 153 -15.79 26.20 33.91
N PHE A 154 -14.53 25.80 33.86
CA PHE A 154 -13.57 26.22 34.87
C PHE A 154 -12.85 27.46 34.33
N ASP A 155 -13.22 28.63 34.87
CA ASP A 155 -12.48 29.89 34.72
C ASP A 155 -11.11 29.81 35.40
#